data_AF-D4F3N1-F1
#
_entry.id   AF-D4F3N1-F1
#
_cell.length_a   1.000
_cell.length_b   1.000
_cell.length_c   1.000
_cell.angle_alpha   90.00
_cell.angle_beta   90.00
_cell.angle_gamma   90.00
#
_symmetry.space_group_name_H-M   'P 1'
#
loop_
_entity.id
_entity.type
_entity.pdbx_description
1 polymer ?
#
loop_
_entity_poly.entity_id
_entity_poly.type
_entity_poly.pdbx_seq_one_letter_code
_entity_poly.pdbx_strand_id
1 'polypeptide(L)'
;MSKQQIGVVGMAVMGRNLALNIESRGYSVSIFNRSPEKTDEVMAQNPGRKLVPYHSLPEFVASLETPRRILLMVKAGEGTDKTIASLTPYLEPGDILIDGGNTFFQDTIRRN
;
A
#
# COMPACT_ATOMS: atom_id res chain seq x y z
N MET A 1 -17.71 4.41 -6.43
CA MET A 1 -17.21 4.21 -5.04
C MET A 1 -16.44 5.46 -4.64
N SER A 2 -16.45 5.85 -3.36
CA SER A 2 -15.57 6.92 -2.89
C SER A 2 -14.12 6.47 -2.99
N LYS A 3 -13.24 7.37 -3.45
CA LYS A 3 -11.81 7.10 -3.51
C LYS A 3 -11.19 7.13 -2.10
N GLN A 4 -10.13 6.36 -1.89
CA GLN A 4 -9.41 6.28 -0.62
C GLN A 4 -8.26 7.29 -0.58
N GLN A 5 -8.00 7.83 0.61
CA GLN A 5 -6.99 8.87 0.81
C GLN A 5 -5.56 8.32 0.77
N ILE A 6 -5.37 7.04 1.08
CA ILE A 6 -4.05 6.40 1.10
C ILE A 6 -4.17 4.90 0.81
N GLY A 7 -3.15 4.36 0.16
CA GLY A 7 -2.98 2.93 -0.06
C GLY A 7 -1.83 2.35 0.75
N VAL A 8 -1.96 1.14 1.26
CA VAL A 8 -0.87 0.38 1.88
C VAL A 8 -0.65 -0.93 1.12
N VAL A 9 0.58 -1.13 0.64
CA VAL A 9 1.01 -2.36 -0.04
C VAL A 9 1.87 -3.20 0.89
N GLY A 10 1.48 -4.45 1.10
CA GLY A 10 2.17 -5.42 1.95
C GLY A 10 1.47 -5.63 3.29
N MET A 11 0.76 -6.75 3.43
CA MET A 11 -0.09 -7.05 4.59
C MET A 11 0.57 -8.02 5.58
N ALA A 12 1.88 -7.92 5.75
CA ALA A 12 2.56 -8.50 6.90
C ALA A 12 2.19 -7.72 8.18
N VAL A 13 2.69 -8.15 9.34
CA VAL A 13 2.36 -7.55 10.66
C VAL A 13 2.52 -6.03 10.66
N MET A 14 3.64 -5.51 10.15
CA MET A 14 3.91 -4.07 10.14
C MET A 14 2.96 -3.29 9.22
N GLY A 15 2.77 -3.73 7.98
CA GLY A 15 1.90 -3.03 7.03
C GLY A 15 0.43 -3.05 7.43
N ARG A 16 -0.07 -4.20 7.96
CA ARG A 16 -1.40 -4.29 8.56
C ARG A 16 -1.56 -3.29 9.71
N ASN A 17 -0.60 -3.25 10.65
CA ASN A 17 -0.70 -2.38 11.81
C ASN A 17 -0.66 -0.90 11.42
N LEU A 18 0.12 -0.52 10.40
CA LEU A 18 0.12 0.85 9.88
C LEU A 18 -1.19 1.19 9.18
N ALA A 19 -1.74 0.29 8.36
CA ALA A 19 -3.06 0.49 7.74
C ALA A 19 -4.14 0.73 8.80
N LEU A 20 -4.17 -0.08 9.86
CA LEU A 20 -5.09 0.07 10.99
C LEU A 20 -4.85 1.37 11.78
N ASN A 21 -3.59 1.77 11.97
CA ASN A 21 -3.27 3.03 12.64
C ASN A 21 -3.81 4.22 11.84
N ILE A 22 -3.57 4.25 10.53
CA ILE A 22 -4.06 5.33 9.66
C ILE A 22 -5.60 5.33 9.64
N GLU A 23 -6.25 4.16 9.54
CA GLU A 23 -7.71 4.04 9.60
C GLU A 23 -8.28 4.58 10.91
N SER A 24 -7.65 4.25 12.05
CA SER A 24 -8.11 4.70 13.38
C SER A 24 -8.04 6.22 13.57
N ARG A 25 -7.27 6.93 12.72
CA ARG A 25 -7.21 8.39 12.70
C ARG A 25 -8.27 9.02 11.77
N GLY A 26 -9.19 8.23 11.25
CA GLY A 26 -10.32 8.68 10.44
C GLY A 26 -10.04 8.75 8.94
N TYR A 27 -8.91 8.20 8.48
CA TYR A 27 -8.60 8.14 7.05
C TYR A 27 -9.16 6.87 6.40
N SER A 28 -9.56 6.97 5.14
CA SER A 28 -9.93 5.81 4.33
C SER A 28 -8.68 5.16 3.72
N VAL A 29 -8.53 3.84 3.88
CA VAL A 29 -7.30 3.11 3.52
C VAL A 29 -7.61 1.96 2.58
N SER A 30 -7.03 2.00 1.38
CA SER A 30 -6.98 0.84 0.48
C SER A 30 -5.85 -0.08 0.90
N ILE A 31 -6.08 -1.38 0.93
CA ILE A 31 -5.05 -2.37 1.25
C ILE A 31 -4.85 -3.34 0.10
N PHE A 32 -3.60 -3.68 -0.16
CA PHE A 32 -3.22 -4.67 -1.17
C PHE A 32 -2.04 -5.52 -0.70
N ASN A 33 -2.05 -6.79 -1.08
CA ASN A 33 -0.92 -7.69 -0.90
C ASN A 33 -0.79 -8.61 -2.12
N ARG A 34 0.44 -8.99 -2.48
CA ARG A 34 0.70 -9.89 -3.61
C ARG A 34 0.00 -11.24 -3.48
N SER A 35 -0.04 -11.78 -2.26
CA SER A 35 -0.80 -12.98 -1.91
C SER A 35 -2.17 -12.53 -1.40
N PRO A 36 -3.27 -12.74 -2.16
CA PRO A 36 -4.57 -12.18 -1.82
C PRO A 36 -5.13 -12.68 -0.48
N GLU A 37 -4.74 -13.90 -0.09
CA GLU A 37 -5.16 -14.54 1.16
C GLU A 37 -4.74 -13.72 2.38
N LYS A 38 -3.64 -12.95 2.29
CA LYS A 38 -3.20 -12.05 3.36
C LYS A 38 -4.11 -10.84 3.50
N THR A 39 -4.61 -10.29 2.39
CA THR A 39 -5.60 -9.22 2.43
C THR A 39 -6.89 -9.72 3.07
N ASP A 40 -7.35 -10.91 2.67
CA ASP A 40 -8.56 -11.53 3.22
C ASP A 40 -8.40 -11.82 4.73
N GLU A 41 -7.23 -12.32 5.15
CA GLU A 41 -6.90 -12.55 6.56
C GLU A 41 -6.99 -11.24 7.37
N VAL A 42 -6.47 -10.12 6.85
CA VAL A 42 -6.59 -8.81 7.52
C VAL A 42 -8.05 -8.40 7.68
N MET A 43 -8.86 -8.54 6.63
CA MET A 43 -10.28 -8.17 6.68
C MET A 43 -11.05 -9.05 7.68
N ALA A 44 -10.80 -10.37 7.68
CA ALA A 44 -11.44 -11.31 8.58
C ALA A 44 -11.09 -11.07 10.06
N GLN A 45 -9.83 -10.72 10.35
CA GLN A 45 -9.36 -10.45 11.71
C GLN A 45 -9.79 -9.08 12.25
N ASN A 46 -10.28 -8.19 11.39
CA ASN A 46 -10.59 -6.80 11.74
C ASN A 46 -12.01 -6.40 11.30
N PRO A 47 -13.05 -7.13 11.75
CA PRO A 47 -14.42 -6.84 11.37
C PRO A 47 -14.83 -5.42 11.80
N GLY A 48 -15.53 -4.72 10.93
CA GLY A 48 -16.02 -3.35 11.17
C GLY A 48 -14.99 -2.23 10.97
N ARG A 49 -13.73 -2.56 10.64
CA ARG A 49 -12.74 -1.55 10.23
C ARG A 49 -13.01 -1.05 8.82
N LYS A 50 -12.72 0.22 8.57
CA LYS A 50 -12.94 0.89 7.28
C LYS A 50 -11.76 0.70 6.30
N LEU A 51 -11.17 -0.49 6.30
CA LEU A 51 -10.18 -0.88 5.28
C LEU A 51 -10.91 -1.33 4.02
N VAL A 52 -10.38 -0.98 2.85
CA VAL A 52 -10.94 -1.37 1.56
C VAL A 52 -9.98 -2.34 0.87
N PRO A 53 -10.33 -3.64 0.76
CA PRO A 53 -9.44 -4.65 0.19
C PRO A 53 -9.45 -4.60 -1.34
N TYR A 54 -8.27 -4.81 -1.93
CA TYR A 54 -8.10 -5.00 -3.36
C TYR A 54 -7.22 -6.21 -3.65
N HIS A 55 -7.56 -6.93 -4.73
CA HIS A 55 -6.91 -8.19 -5.13
C HIS A 55 -6.15 -8.04 -6.45
N SER A 56 -6.26 -6.88 -7.11
CA SER A 56 -5.48 -6.51 -8.26
C SER A 56 -4.79 -5.17 -8.07
N LEU A 57 -3.57 -5.03 -8.59
CA LEU A 57 -2.81 -3.80 -8.52
C LEU A 57 -3.48 -2.64 -9.28
N PRO A 58 -4.05 -2.83 -10.49
CA PRO A 58 -4.74 -1.75 -11.21
C PRO A 58 -5.95 -1.21 -10.43
N GLU A 59 -6.78 -2.08 -9.85
CA GLU A 59 -7.94 -1.65 -9.06
C GLU A 59 -7.51 -0.94 -7.78
N PHE A 60 -6.46 -1.44 -7.11
CA PHE A 60 -5.86 -0.78 -5.96
C PHE A 60 -5.41 0.64 -6.31
N VAL A 61 -4.69 0.84 -7.40
CA VAL A 61 -4.20 2.18 -7.80
C VAL A 61 -5.36 3.10 -8.24
N ALA A 62 -6.37 2.55 -8.93
CA ALA A 62 -7.56 3.30 -9.35
C ALA A 62 -8.45 3.74 -8.17
N SER A 63 -8.38 3.02 -7.04
CA SER A 63 -9.14 3.35 -5.83
C SER A 63 -8.71 4.64 -5.14
N LEU A 64 -7.49 5.13 -5.41
CA LEU A 64 -6.89 6.22 -4.66
C LEU A 64 -7.25 7.60 -5.22
N GLU A 65 -7.39 8.56 -4.30
CA GLU A 65 -7.41 10.00 -4.60
C GLU A 65 -6.09 10.43 -5.24
N THR A 66 -6.15 11.36 -6.19
CA THR A 66 -4.96 11.98 -6.79
C THR A 66 -4.59 13.28 -6.05
N PRO A 67 -3.29 13.59 -5.83
CA PRO A 67 -2.14 12.72 -6.07
C PRO A 67 -2.16 11.48 -5.16
N ARG A 68 -1.88 10.31 -5.73
CA ARG A 68 -1.98 9.02 -5.04
C ARG A 68 -0.89 8.93 -3.98
N ARG A 69 -1.25 8.47 -2.79
CA ARG A 69 -0.33 8.25 -1.67
C ARG A 69 -0.28 6.75 -1.41
N ILE A 70 0.86 6.13 -1.68
CA ILE A 70 1.03 4.67 -1.55
C ILE A 70 2.21 4.37 -0.63
N LEU A 71 1.92 3.75 0.50
CA LEU A 71 2.91 3.28 1.46
C LEU A 71 3.30 1.83 1.17
N LEU A 72 4.58 1.59 0.93
CA LEU A 72 5.17 0.27 0.70
C LEU A 72 5.72 -0.28 2.01
N MET A 73 5.16 -1.41 2.45
CA MET A 73 5.57 -2.17 3.63
C MET A 73 5.90 -3.61 3.23
N VAL A 74 6.84 -3.74 2.30
CA VAL A 74 7.29 -5.03 1.74
C VAL A 74 8.72 -5.34 2.18
N LYS A 75 9.22 -6.53 1.80
CA LYS A 75 10.61 -6.90 2.07
C LYS A 75 11.56 -5.91 1.41
N ALA A 76 12.49 -5.34 2.19
CA ALA A 76 13.51 -4.42 1.71
C ALA A 76 14.40 -5.05 0.61
N GLY A 77 14.98 -4.20 -0.22
CA GLY A 77 15.75 -4.59 -1.41
C GLY A 77 14.85 -5.02 -2.57
N GLU A 78 15.14 -6.17 -3.19
CA GLU A 78 14.50 -6.64 -4.44
C GLU A 78 12.96 -6.68 -4.36
N GLY A 79 12.39 -7.02 -3.21
CA GLY A 79 10.93 -7.02 -3.02
C GLY A 79 10.31 -5.65 -3.25
N THR A 80 10.98 -4.60 -2.78
CA THR A 80 10.56 -3.20 -2.95
C THR A 80 10.71 -2.76 -4.41
N ASP A 81 11.86 -3.04 -5.04
CA ASP A 81 12.09 -2.66 -6.44
C ASP A 81 11.08 -3.33 -7.40
N LYS A 82 10.74 -4.61 -7.17
CA LYS A 82 9.69 -5.30 -7.94
C LYS A 82 8.31 -4.68 -7.74
N THR A 83 7.98 -4.29 -6.51
CA THR A 83 6.71 -3.63 -6.22
C THR A 83 6.62 -2.26 -6.88
N ILE A 84 7.69 -1.46 -6.82
CA ILE A 84 7.77 -0.16 -7.53
C ILE A 84 7.55 -0.38 -9.02
N ALA A 85 8.33 -1.27 -9.65
CA ALA A 85 8.22 -1.55 -11.08
C ALA A 85 6.82 -2.03 -11.50
N SER A 86 6.12 -2.77 -10.62
CA SER A 86 4.75 -3.22 -10.87
C SER A 86 3.74 -2.08 -10.78
N LEU A 87 3.96 -1.10 -9.89
CA LEU A 87 3.09 0.06 -9.69
C LEU A 87 3.27 1.11 -10.79
N THR A 88 4.51 1.35 -11.24
CA THR A 88 4.88 2.42 -12.18
C THR A 88 3.94 2.57 -13.39
N PRO A 89 3.50 1.50 -14.07
CA PRO A 89 2.60 1.62 -15.24
C PRO A 89 1.23 2.24 -14.94
N TYR A 90 0.83 2.29 -13.67
CA TYR A 90 -0.48 2.79 -13.23
C TYR A 90 -0.41 4.15 -12.53
N LEU A 91 0.80 4.69 -12.34
CA LEU A 91 1.02 5.96 -11.66
C LEU A 91 1.07 7.11 -12.66
N GLU A 92 0.71 8.29 -12.18
CA GLU A 92 0.76 9.54 -12.93
C GLU A 92 1.79 10.49 -12.31
N PRO A 93 2.33 11.46 -13.08
CA PRO A 93 3.22 12.48 -12.53
C PRO A 93 2.58 13.20 -11.32
N GLY A 94 3.32 13.24 -10.20
CA GLY A 94 2.86 13.82 -8.94
C GLY A 94 2.34 12.81 -7.92
N ASP A 95 2.14 11.54 -8.31
CA ASP A 95 1.87 10.47 -7.35
C ASP A 95 3.08 10.22 -6.43
N ILE A 96 2.79 9.77 -5.21
CA ILE A 96 3.72 9.69 -4.09
C ILE A 96 3.84 8.23 -3.64
N LEU A 97 5.03 7.66 -3.85
CA LEU A 97 5.43 6.39 -3.25
C LEU A 97 6.22 6.64 -1.96
N ILE A 98 5.89 5.92 -0.90
CA ILE A 98 6.54 6.02 0.42
C ILE A 98 7.10 4.65 0.76
N ASP A 99 8.42 4.49 0.77
CA ASP A 99 9.08 3.27 1.26
C ASP A 99 9.18 3.32 2.78
N GLY A 100 8.36 2.51 3.47
CA GLY A 100 8.36 2.39 4.93
C GLY A 100 9.18 1.21 5.46
N GLY A 101 9.94 0.54 4.59
CA GLY A 101 10.81 -0.57 4.97
C GLY A 101 12.11 -0.12 5.65
N ASN A 102 12.83 -1.09 6.23
CA ASN A 102 14.21 -0.89 6.72
C ASN A 102 15.21 -0.91 5.54
N THR A 103 15.01 -0.03 4.58
CA THR A 103 15.79 0.06 3.34
C THR A 103 17.16 0.71 3.60
N PHE A 104 18.19 0.22 2.92
CA PHE A 104 19.50 0.87 2.93
C PHE A 104 19.44 2.20 2.17
N PHE A 105 19.88 3.30 2.77
CA PHE A 105 19.64 4.65 2.22
C PHE A 105 20.12 4.86 0.78
N GLN A 106 21.17 4.15 0.32
CA GLN A 106 21.64 4.22 -1.07
C GLN A 106 20.59 3.70 -2.08
N ASP A 107 19.79 2.70 -1.69
CA ASP A 107 18.67 2.24 -2.51
C ASP A 107 17.59 3.31 -2.60
N THR A 108 17.31 4.04 -1.52
CA THR A 108 16.36 5.17 -1.54
C THR A 108 16.85 6.27 -2.47
N ILE A 109 18.15 6.61 -2.44
CA ILE A 109 18.74 7.61 -3.36
C ILE A 109 18.60 7.15 -4.82
N ARG A 110 18.86 5.88 -5.12
CA ARG A 110 18.73 5.32 -6.47
C ARG A 110 17.29 5.33 -7.01
N ARG A 111 16.28 5.31 -6.12
CA ARG A 111 14.85 5.25 -6.48
C ARG A 111 14.21 6.62 -6.69
N ASN A 112 14.87 7.70 -6.26
CA ASN A 112 14.45 9.10 -6.47
C ASN A 112 15.04 9.64 -7.79
#